data_AF-A0A822AN18-F1
#
_entry.id   AF-A0A822AN18-F1
#
_cell.length_a   1.000
_cell.length_b   1.000
_cell.length_c   1.000
_cell.angle_alpha   90.00
_cell.angle_beta   90.00
_cell.angle_gamma   90.00
#
_symmetry.space_group_name_H-M   'P 1'
#
loop_
_entity.id
_entity.type
_entity.pdbx_description
1 polymer ?
#
loop_
_entity_poly.entity_id
_entity_poly.type
_entity_poly.pdbx_seq_one_letter_code
_entity_poly.pdbx_strand_id
1 'polypeptide(L)'
;MTVLLTHSFVGLAPPLIDGVPITLHYQTDSFKKLCEWFSTEDRSHLINIHMILPITNMQIALNQLLLSALGTNNKSEAIDIIRRWIWIFKQSSLKKFRIVGFSTDGDPRHMRAMRLVTVFFATLPNIKSNSYTNAFHLKI
;
A
#
# COMPACT_ATOMS: atom_id res chain seq x y z
N MET A 1 23.41 -16.93 23.64
CA MET A 1 22.33 -15.92 23.70
C MET A 1 22.37 -15.14 22.40
N THR A 2 21.56 -15.56 21.43
CA THR A 2 21.64 -15.08 20.05
C THR A 2 20.85 -13.78 19.95
N VAL A 3 21.55 -12.65 19.78
CA VAL A 3 20.91 -11.37 19.47
C VAL A 3 20.35 -11.49 18.05
N LEU A 4 19.04 -11.68 17.95
CA LEU A 4 18.31 -11.46 16.70
C LEU A 4 18.44 -9.96 16.37
N LEU A 5 19.40 -9.62 15.50
CA LEU A 5 19.44 -8.34 14.82
C LEU A 5 18.22 -8.23 13.92
N THR A 6 17.08 -7.89 14.52
CA THR A 6 15.93 -7.40 13.79
C THR A 6 16.34 -6.05 13.22
N HIS A 7 16.67 -6.04 11.93
CA HIS A 7 16.88 -4.83 11.14
C HIS A 7 15.54 -4.09 11.06
N SER A 8 15.16 -3.44 12.15
CA SER A 8 13.94 -2.66 12.25
C SER A 8 14.24 -1.28 11.70
N PHE A 9 13.66 -0.97 10.54
CA PHE A 9 13.63 0.40 10.04
C PHE A 9 12.61 1.17 10.89
N VAL A 10 13.08 1.77 11.99
CA VAL A 10 12.27 2.74 12.76
C VAL A 10 12.30 4.06 12.01
N GLY A 11 11.32 4.24 11.13
CA GLY A 11 11.05 5.49 10.43
C GLY A 11 9.86 6.23 11.03
N LEU A 12 9.77 7.53 10.75
CA LEU A 12 8.58 8.32 11.04
C LEU A 12 7.48 7.98 10.01
N ALA A 13 6.23 7.89 10.45
CA ALA A 13 5.10 7.76 9.53
C ALA A 13 4.78 9.13 8.95
N PRO A 14 4.96 9.38 7.63
CA PRO A 14 4.60 10.67 7.07
C PRO A 14 3.09 10.89 7.23
N PRO A 15 2.65 12.12 7.54
CA PRO A 15 1.24 12.44 7.52
C PRO A 15 0.67 12.15 6.13
N LEU A 16 -0.55 11.61 6.14
CA LEU A 16 -1.28 11.27 4.93
C LEU A 16 -2.39 12.30 4.72
N ILE A 17 -2.49 12.84 3.50
CA ILE A 17 -3.65 13.61 3.04
C ILE A 17 -4.39 12.73 2.05
N ASP A 18 -5.64 12.40 2.36
CA ASP A 18 -6.48 11.51 1.54
C ASP A 18 -5.79 10.17 1.20
N GLY A 19 -5.10 9.59 2.18
CA GLY A 19 -4.37 8.32 2.03
C GLY A 19 -3.04 8.41 1.28
N VAL A 20 -2.68 9.58 0.75
CA VAL A 20 -1.43 9.83 0.02
C VAL A 20 -0.43 10.51 0.96
N PRO A 21 0.84 10.06 1.01
CA PRO A 21 1.85 10.71 1.83
C PRO A 21 2.16 12.12 1.35
N ILE A 22 2.32 13.05 2.29
CA ILE A 22 2.85 14.38 1.98
C ILE A 22 4.31 14.22 1.54
N THR A 23 4.59 14.66 0.32
CA THR A 23 5.94 14.57 -0.26
C THR A 23 6.88 15.51 0.49
N LEU A 24 8.08 15.03 0.82
CA LEU A 24 9.14 15.80 1.50
C LEU A 24 8.74 16.35 2.89
N HIS A 25 7.79 15.73 3.58
CA HIS A 25 7.35 16.19 4.90
C HIS A 25 8.49 16.27 5.93
N TYR A 26 9.33 15.22 6.00
CA TYR A 26 10.50 15.18 6.87
C TYR A 26 11.79 15.61 6.14
N GLN A 27 11.75 16.73 5.40
CA GLN A 27 12.95 17.33 4.82
C GLN A 27 13.45 18.50 5.67
N THR A 28 14.70 18.41 6.10
CA THR A 28 15.37 19.46 6.88
C THR A 28 16.87 19.42 6.64
N ASP A 29 17.51 20.58 6.71
CA ASP A 29 18.96 20.76 6.80
C ASP A 29 19.44 20.99 8.25
N SER A 30 18.50 21.14 9.19
CA SER A 30 18.77 21.35 10.61
C SER A 30 18.76 20.05 11.41
N PHE A 31 19.89 19.74 12.05
CA PHE A 31 20.00 18.63 13.00
C PHE A 31 19.06 18.79 14.20
N LYS A 32 18.86 20.03 14.69
CA LYS A 32 17.95 20.30 15.80
C LYS A 32 16.52 19.88 15.46
N LYS A 33 16.05 20.23 14.26
CA LYS A 33 14.71 19.86 13.77
C LYS A 33 14.55 18.35 13.61
N LEU A 34 15.61 17.66 13.18
CA LEU A 34 15.65 16.20 13.12
C LEU A 34 15.48 15.57 14.51
N CYS A 35 16.19 16.08 15.52
CA CYS A 35 16.04 15.63 16.90
C CYS A 35 14.63 15.87 17.44
N GLU A 36 14.06 17.05 17.18
CA GLU A 36 12.69 17.40 17.57
C GLU A 36 11.69 16.38 17.00
N TRP A 37 11.75 16.08 15.70
CA TRP A 37 10.88 15.08 15.09
C TRP A 37 11.05 13.70 15.72
N PHE A 38 12.28 13.26 15.96
CA PHE A 38 12.54 11.94 16.53
C PHE A 38 12.01 11.77 17.96
N SER A 39 11.86 12.89 18.69
CA SER A 39 11.33 12.93 20.05
C SER A 39 9.82 13.14 20.13
N THR A 40 9.20 13.73 19.11
CA THR A 40 7.80 14.19 19.17
C THR A 40 6.86 13.45 18.24
N GLU A 41 7.36 12.93 17.11
CA GLU A 41 6.54 12.28 16.10
C GLU A 41 6.26 10.81 16.44
N ASP A 42 5.07 10.34 16.03
CA ASP A 42 4.69 8.94 16.20
C ASP A 42 5.60 8.03 15.37
N ARG A 43 6.26 7.09 16.06
CA ARG A 43 7.10 6.09 15.41
C ARG A 43 6.24 5.07 14.69
N SER A 44 6.59 4.80 13.44
CA SER A 44 5.94 3.74 12.70
C SER A 44 6.53 2.39 13.06
N HIS A 45 5.68 1.44 13.45
CA HIS A 45 6.09 0.04 13.67
C HIS A 45 5.90 -0.85 12.45
N LEU A 46 5.14 -0.38 11.45
CA LEU A 46 4.89 -1.08 10.20
C LEU A 46 5.30 -0.21 9.02
N ILE A 47 5.63 -0.85 7.90
CA ILE A 47 5.92 -0.17 6.64
C ILE A 47 4.99 -0.74 5.58
N ASN A 48 4.27 0.14 4.88
CA ASN A 48 3.55 -0.23 3.67
C ASN A 48 4.47 -0.03 2.46
N ILE A 49 4.73 -1.12 1.74
CA ILE A 49 5.65 -1.16 0.60
C ILE A 49 4.82 -1.37 -0.67
N HIS A 50 5.00 -0.48 -1.64
CA HIS A 50 4.42 -0.61 -2.97
C HIS A 50 5.53 -0.87 -3.98
N MET A 51 5.42 -1.95 -4.75
CA MET A 51 6.40 -2.34 -5.75
C MET A 51 5.73 -2.48 -7.12
N ILE A 52 6.50 -2.23 -8.19
CA ILE A 52 6.12 -2.61 -9.55
C ILE A 52 6.75 -3.96 -9.88
N LEU A 53 5.90 -4.88 -10.32
CA LEU A 53 6.31 -6.13 -10.92
C LEU A 53 6.05 -6.08 -12.44
N PRO A 54 7.09 -6.14 -13.29
CA PRO A 54 6.93 -6.26 -14.73
C PRO A 54 6.23 -7.57 -15.13
N ILE A 55 5.39 -7.54 -16.17
CA ILE A 55 4.60 -8.70 -16.63
C ILE A 55 5.24 -9.39 -17.84
N THR A 56 6.15 -8.72 -18.54
CA THR A 56 6.87 -9.31 -19.68
C THR A 56 7.93 -10.32 -19.22
N ASN A 57 7.90 -11.50 -19.82
CA ASN A 57 8.84 -12.63 -19.68
C ASN A 57 10.29 -12.33 -20.13
N MET A 58 10.71 -11.06 -20.20
CA MET A 58 12.11 -10.78 -20.47
C MET A 58 12.92 -11.25 -19.26
N GLN A 59 13.78 -12.25 -19.50
CA GLN A 59 14.78 -12.82 -18.59
C GLN A 59 15.82 -11.81 -18.07
N ILE A 60 15.51 -10.52 -18.12
CA ILE A 60 16.13 -9.50 -17.29
C ILE A 60 15.55 -9.69 -15.90
N ALA A 61 16.06 -10.72 -15.22
CA ALA A 61 15.90 -10.89 -13.80
C ALA A 61 16.20 -9.54 -13.11
N LEU A 62 15.42 -9.21 -12.08
CA LEU A 62 15.82 -8.29 -10.98
C LEU A 62 15.44 -6.80 -11.03
N ASN A 63 14.44 -6.34 -11.78
CA ASN A 63 13.98 -4.95 -11.59
C ASN A 63 12.55 -4.88 -11.02
N GLN A 64 12.34 -5.52 -9.86
CA GLN A 64 11.25 -5.10 -8.97
C GLN A 64 11.56 -3.68 -8.51
N LEU A 65 10.77 -2.72 -8.97
CA LEU A 65 11.00 -1.32 -8.65
C LEU A 65 10.19 -0.96 -7.41
N LEU A 66 10.86 -0.53 -6.35
CA LEU A 66 10.21 0.10 -5.22
C LEU A 66 9.61 1.43 -5.67
N LEU A 67 8.28 1.54 -5.64
CA LEU A 67 7.57 2.79 -5.91
C LEU A 67 7.54 3.70 -4.70
N SER A 68 7.23 3.13 -3.55
CA SER A 68 7.15 3.85 -2.28
C SER A 68 7.23 2.88 -1.11
N ALA A 69 7.85 3.32 -0.03
CA ALA A 69 7.82 2.68 1.27
C ALA A 69 7.42 3.75 2.29
N LEU A 70 6.34 3.51 3.03
CA LEU A 70 5.74 4.49 3.92
C LEU A 70 5.53 3.88 5.29
N GLY A 71 5.97 4.56 6.33
CA GLY A 71 5.56 4.22 7.69
C GLY A 71 4.04 4.30 7.80
N THR A 72 3.42 3.32 8.45
CA THR A 72 2.01 3.30 8.76
C THR A 72 1.77 2.91 10.22
N ASN A 73 0.85 3.63 10.85
CA ASN A 73 0.28 3.28 12.16
C ASN A 73 -0.94 2.35 12.03
N ASN A 74 -1.18 1.81 10.83
CA ASN A 74 -2.26 0.89 10.54
C ASN A 74 -3.67 1.49 10.71
N LYS A 75 -3.83 2.81 10.63
CA LYS A 75 -5.13 3.49 10.76
C LYS A 75 -5.77 3.88 9.41
N SER A 76 -5.15 3.55 8.28
CA SER A 76 -5.72 3.85 6.96
C SER A 76 -6.98 3.04 6.70
N GLU A 77 -8.04 3.71 6.22
CA GLU A 77 -9.27 3.06 5.81
C GLU A 77 -9.22 2.59 4.35
N ALA A 78 -10.19 1.76 3.95
CA ALA A 78 -10.27 1.26 2.57
C ALA A 78 -10.31 2.41 1.54
N ILE A 79 -10.97 3.52 1.85
CA ILE A 79 -11.05 4.68 0.95
C ILE A 79 -9.68 5.36 0.75
N ASP A 80 -8.87 5.41 1.79
CA ASP A 80 -7.51 5.98 1.73
C ASP A 80 -6.59 5.12 0.85
N ILE A 81 -6.75 3.80 0.93
CA ILE A 81 -6.04 2.85 0.07
C ILE A 81 -6.43 3.07 -1.40
N ILE A 82 -7.72 3.22 -1.69
CA ILE A 82 -8.22 3.47 -3.06
C ILE A 82 -7.64 4.78 -3.61
N ARG A 83 -7.71 5.87 -2.83
CA ARG A 83 -7.16 7.17 -3.20
C ARG A 83 -5.65 7.07 -3.50
N ARG A 84 -4.92 6.30 -2.69
CA ARG A 84 -3.50 6.01 -2.94
C ARG A 84 -3.29 5.24 -4.25
N TRP A 85 -4.08 4.22 -4.55
CA TRP A 85 -3.98 3.49 -5.82
C TRP A 85 -4.26 4.38 -7.03
N ILE A 86 -5.27 5.25 -6.95
CA ILE A 86 -5.57 6.24 -8.00
C ILE A 86 -4.38 7.18 -8.20
N TRP A 87 -3.78 7.66 -7.10
CA TRP A 87 -2.60 8.51 -7.16
C TRP A 87 -1.41 7.79 -7.82
N ILE A 88 -1.11 6.56 -7.38
CA ILE A 88 -0.04 5.73 -7.97
C ILE A 88 -0.29 5.54 -9.47
N PHE A 89 -1.52 5.17 -9.85
CA PHE A 89 -1.91 5.00 -11.25
C PHE A 89 -1.67 6.26 -12.08
N LYS A 90 -2.10 7.42 -11.57
CA LYS A 90 -1.90 8.72 -12.24
C LYS A 90 -0.42 9.06 -12.40
N GLN A 91 0.37 8.89 -11.33
CA GLN A 91 1.82 9.18 -11.36
C GLN A 91 2.59 8.24 -12.30
N SER A 92 2.23 6.96 -12.33
CA SER A 92 2.81 5.99 -13.26
C SER A 92 2.47 6.34 -14.71
N SER A 93 1.23 6.72 -14.99
CA SER A 93 0.79 7.12 -16.33
C SER A 93 1.56 8.34 -16.86
N LEU A 94 1.77 9.37 -16.02
CA LEU A 94 2.59 10.55 -16.37
C LEU A 94 4.02 10.17 -16.76
N LYS A 95 4.56 9.10 -16.15
CA LYS A 95 5.90 8.56 -16.42
C LYS A 95 5.92 7.50 -17.53
N LYS A 96 4.82 7.36 -18.30
CA LYS A 96 4.65 6.38 -19.38
C LYS A 96 4.71 4.92 -18.93
N PHE A 97 4.46 4.63 -17.64
CA PHE A 97 4.26 3.28 -17.14
C PHE A 97 2.77 2.95 -17.13
N ARG A 98 2.41 1.82 -17.75
CA ARG A 98 1.03 1.30 -17.73
C ARG A 98 0.89 0.28 -16.61
N ILE A 99 0.09 0.61 -15.60
CA ILE A 99 -0.34 -0.35 -14.58
C ILE A 99 -1.55 -1.11 -15.14
N VAL A 100 -1.48 -2.45 -15.10
CA VAL A 100 -2.59 -3.31 -15.56
C VAL A 100 -3.41 -3.90 -14.41
N GLY A 101 -2.88 -3.88 -13.19
CA GLY A 101 -3.55 -4.41 -12.01
C GLY A 101 -2.77 -4.10 -10.73
N PHE A 102 -3.48 -4.21 -9.61
CA PHE A 102 -2.90 -4.14 -8.27
C PHE A 102 -3.01 -5.51 -7.61
N SER A 103 -1.99 -5.86 -6.82
CA SER A 103 -2.00 -7.03 -5.94
C SER A 103 -1.65 -6.57 -4.52
N THR A 104 -2.17 -7.26 -3.53
CA THR A 104 -2.01 -6.93 -2.11
C THR A 104 -2.02 -8.21 -1.30
N ASP A 105 -1.32 -8.17 -0.17
CA ASP A 105 -1.41 -9.21 0.85
C ASP A 105 -2.83 -9.24 1.45
N GLY A 106 -3.18 -10.31 2.17
CA GLY A 106 -4.51 -10.61 2.72
C GLY A 106 -5.04 -9.65 3.78
N ASP A 107 -4.54 -8.41 3.84
CA ASP A 107 -5.02 -7.38 4.74
C ASP A 107 -6.51 -7.05 4.46
N PRO A 108 -7.40 -7.14 5.48
CA PRO A 108 -8.83 -6.94 5.28
C PRO A 108 -9.23 -5.59 4.67
N ARG A 109 -8.45 -4.53 4.91
CA ARG A 109 -8.77 -3.19 4.39
C ARG A 109 -8.39 -3.08 2.93
N HIS A 110 -7.29 -3.70 2.52
CA HIS A 110 -6.92 -3.80 1.12
C HIS A 110 -7.89 -4.71 0.36
N MET A 111 -8.32 -5.83 0.95
CA MET A 111 -9.39 -6.66 0.36
C MET A 111 -10.71 -5.89 0.23
N ARG A 112 -11.06 -5.08 1.23
CA ARG A 112 -12.24 -4.18 1.16
C ARG A 112 -12.07 -3.12 0.06
N ALA A 113 -10.89 -2.53 -0.07
CA ALA A 113 -10.57 -1.58 -1.14
C ALA A 113 -10.69 -2.25 -2.53
N MET A 114 -10.11 -3.45 -2.71
CA MET A 114 -10.24 -4.24 -3.93
C MET A 114 -11.71 -4.46 -4.26
N ARG A 115 -12.51 -4.94 -3.30
CA ARG A 115 -13.95 -5.16 -3.45
C ARG A 115 -14.70 -3.92 -3.92
N LEU A 116 -14.40 -2.75 -3.35
CA LEU A 116 -15.05 -1.49 -3.71
C LEU A 116 -14.69 -1.06 -5.13
N VAL A 117 -13.43 -1.21 -5.54
CA VAL A 117 -12.94 -0.79 -6.86
C VAL A 117 -13.39 -1.73 -7.98
N THR A 118 -13.38 -3.03 -7.74
CA THR A 118 -13.76 -4.04 -8.73
C THR A 118 -15.27 -4.25 -8.84
N VAL A 119 -16.06 -3.61 -7.96
CA VAL A 119 -17.52 -3.79 -7.87
C VAL A 119 -17.91 -5.25 -7.62
N PHE A 120 -16.95 -6.10 -7.21
CA PHE A 120 -17.06 -7.56 -7.17
C PHE A 120 -18.14 -8.10 -6.22
N PHE A 121 -18.71 -7.23 -5.39
CA PHE A 121 -19.90 -7.49 -4.58
C PHE A 121 -20.92 -6.34 -4.58
N ALA A 122 -20.76 -5.29 -5.40
CA ALA A 122 -21.85 -4.31 -5.55
C ALA A 122 -22.96 -4.88 -6.45
N THR A 123 -22.62 -5.83 -7.32
CA THR A 123 -23.59 -6.67 -8.06
C THR A 123 -24.12 -7.85 -7.24
N LEU A 124 -23.44 -8.24 -6.16
CA LEU A 124 -23.84 -9.32 -5.25
C LEU A 124 -23.60 -8.87 -3.79
N PRO A 125 -24.57 -8.25 -3.11
CA PRO A 125 -24.42 -7.86 -1.70
C PRO A 125 -24.06 -9.08 -0.84
N ASN A 126 -23.56 -8.86 0.39
CA ASN A 126 -23.23 -9.95 1.33
C ASN A 126 -24.47 -10.81 1.65
N ILE A 127 -24.75 -11.79 0.79
CA ILE A 127 -25.81 -12.77 0.95
C ILE A 127 -25.23 -13.90 1.80
N LYS A 128 -26.01 -14.39 2.77
CA LYS A 128 -25.60 -15.52 3.62
C LYS A 128 -25.22 -16.70 2.73
N SER A 129 -24.03 -17.29 2.93
CA SER A 129 -23.47 -18.37 2.09
C SER A 129 -24.41 -19.56 1.89
N ASN A 130 -25.32 -19.77 2.85
CA ASN A 130 -26.30 -20.86 2.81
C ASN A 130 -27.38 -20.66 1.74
N SER A 131 -27.42 -19.52 1.05
CA SER A 131 -28.51 -19.18 0.13
C SER A 131 -28.22 -19.55 -1.33
N TYR A 132 -26.95 -19.75 -1.72
CA TYR A 132 -26.58 -20.25 -3.05
C TYR A 132 -25.22 -20.98 -2.99
N THR A 133 -25.23 -22.30 -3.20
CA THR A 133 -24.02 -23.14 -3.40
C THR A 133 -23.27 -22.83 -4.71
N ASN A 134 -23.88 -22.05 -5.61
CA ASN A 134 -23.39 -21.77 -6.97
C ASN A 134 -22.74 -20.38 -7.14
N ALA A 135 -22.52 -19.62 -6.06
CA ALA A 135 -21.98 -18.25 -6.16
C ALA A 135 -20.53 -18.19 -6.70
N PHE A 136 -19.82 -19.31 -6.73
CA PHE A 136 -18.46 -19.42 -7.26
C PHE A 136 -18.39 -20.42 -8.43
N HIS A 137 -19.06 -20.12 -9.54
CA HIS A 137 -18.75 -20.76 -10.81
C HIS A 137 -17.55 -20.05 -11.48
N LEU A 138 -16.36 -20.20 -10.89
CA LEU A 138 -15.11 -20.00 -11.63
C LEU A 138 -14.88 -21.25 -12.47
N LYS A 139 -15.22 -21.19 -13.77
CA LYS A 139 -14.61 -22.09 -14.74
C LYS A 139 -13.20 -21.55 -15.01
N ILE A 140 -12.21 -22.21 -14.44
CA ILE A 140 -10.82 -22.12 -14.89
C ILE A 140 -10.72 -22.84 -16.24
#